data_AF-A0A4R2KRJ4-F1
#
_entry.id   AF-A0A4R2KRJ4-F1
#
_cell.length_a   1.000
_cell.length_b   1.000
_cell.length_c   1.000
_cell.angle_alpha   90.00
_cell.angle_beta   90.00
_cell.angle_gamma   90.00
#
_symmetry.space_group_name_H-M   'P 1'
#
loop_
_entity.id
_entity.type
_entity.pdbx_description
1 polymer ?
#
loop_
_entity_poly.entity_id
_entity_poly.type
_entity_poly.pdbx_seq_one_letter_code
_entity_poly.pdbx_strand_id
1 'polypeptide(L)'
;MGDGGGVGGDRLPSAETLSDARGRIVDWWEVAYATTEWQERFRLEAVAALPGLSDSPTLDDIYQAMRHQRARLKSDQQLAEWSLGE
;
A
#
# COMPACT_ATOMS: atom_id res chain seq x y z
N MET A 1 6.35 24.71 -16.22
CA MET A 1 5.32 23.69 -15.98
C MET A 1 5.80 22.73 -14.90
N GLY A 2 5.06 22.63 -13.80
CA GLY A 2 5.01 21.48 -12.88
C GLY A 2 6.24 21.21 -12.02
N ASP A 3 6.30 21.87 -10.85
CA ASP A 3 7.24 21.60 -9.77
C ASP A 3 7.05 20.16 -9.22
N GLY A 4 8.10 19.35 -9.35
CA GLY A 4 8.18 18.01 -8.77
C GLY A 4 8.63 18.09 -7.32
N GLY A 5 7.71 18.42 -6.41
CA GLY A 5 7.96 18.45 -4.97
C GLY A 5 7.20 17.33 -4.28
N GLY A 6 7.85 16.18 -4.08
CA GLY A 6 7.36 15.11 -3.20
C GLY A 6 7.25 15.62 -1.77
N VAL A 7 6.03 15.68 -1.24
CA VAL A 7 5.78 15.99 0.18
C VAL A 7 5.59 14.66 0.91
N GLY A 8 6.69 14.13 1.44
CA GLY A 8 6.70 12.91 2.24
C GLY A 8 6.06 13.09 3.61
N GLY A 9 5.37 12.05 4.08
CA GLY A 9 5.35 11.70 5.50
C GLY A 9 4.00 11.52 6.18
N ASP A 10 2.96 12.31 5.85
CA ASP A 10 1.81 12.44 6.78
C ASP A 10 0.42 12.37 6.11
N ARG A 11 0.28 11.72 4.95
CA ARG A 11 -1.05 11.63 4.32
C ARG A 11 -1.27 10.34 3.55
N LEU A 12 -2.42 9.70 3.76
CA LEU A 12 -2.80 8.49 3.06
C LEU A 12 -3.25 8.83 1.62
N PRO A 13 -2.76 8.16 0.57
CA PRO A 13 -3.28 8.36 -0.78
C PRO A 13 -4.78 8.06 -0.82
N SER A 14 -5.55 8.79 -1.61
CA SER A 14 -6.98 8.52 -1.80
C SER A 14 -7.21 7.12 -2.36
N ALA A 15 -8.37 6.52 -2.07
CA ALA A 15 -8.66 5.15 -2.49
C ALA A 15 -8.58 4.98 -4.01
N GLU A 16 -8.94 6.03 -4.75
CA GLU A 16 -8.89 6.10 -6.21
C GLU A 16 -7.44 6.14 -6.72
N THR A 17 -6.60 7.01 -6.16
CA THR A 17 -5.16 7.09 -6.49
C THR A 17 -4.45 5.77 -6.22
N LEU A 18 -4.76 5.12 -5.09
CA LEU A 18 -4.18 3.83 -4.76
C LEU A 18 -4.63 2.74 -5.75
N SER A 19 -5.91 2.75 -6.14
CA SER A 19 -6.48 1.77 -7.08
C SER A 19 -5.95 1.95 -8.51
N ASP A 20 -5.77 3.18 -8.98
CA ASP A 20 -5.13 3.50 -10.26
C ASP A 20 -3.66 3.03 -10.28
N ALA A 21 -2.95 3.25 -9.17
CA ALA A 21 -1.57 2.82 -9.03
C ALA A 21 -1.39 1.30 -8.80
N ARG A 22 -2.47 0.53 -8.59
CA ARG A 22 -2.39 -0.92 -8.26
C ARG A 22 -1.46 -1.67 -9.19
N GLY A 23 -1.65 -1.51 -10.50
CA GLY A 23 -0.86 -2.21 -11.51
C GLY A 23 0.63 -1.95 -11.37
N ARG A 24 1.00 -0.68 -11.16
CA ARG A 24 2.40 -0.26 -11.00
C ARG A 24 3.02 -0.75 -9.69
N ILE A 25 2.25 -0.75 -8.60
CA ILE A 25 2.71 -1.20 -7.28
C ILE A 25 3.00 -2.70 -7.31
N VAL A 26 2.06 -3.50 -7.84
CA VAL A 26 2.21 -4.95 -7.91
C VAL A 26 3.33 -5.34 -8.88
N ASP A 27 3.42 -4.70 -10.04
CA ASP A 27 4.50 -4.91 -11.02
C ASP A 27 5.87 -4.60 -10.41
N TRP A 28 6.01 -3.48 -9.70
CA TRP A 28 7.25 -3.15 -9.02
C TRP A 28 7.61 -4.15 -7.93
N TRP A 29 6.65 -4.61 -7.12
CA TRP A 29 6.89 -5.65 -6.12
C TRP A 29 7.26 -7.00 -6.73
N GLU A 30 6.71 -7.34 -7.89
CA GLU A 30 7.07 -8.54 -8.61
C GLU A 30 8.56 -8.54 -8.96
N VAL A 31 9.03 -7.46 -9.58
CA VAL A 31 10.42 -7.29 -10.00
C VAL A 31 11.38 -7.16 -8.81
N ALA A 32 10.99 -6.43 -7.77
CA ALA A 32 11.85 -6.15 -6.62
C ALA A 32 11.94 -7.33 -5.63
N TYR A 33 10.82 -8.01 -5.37
CA TYR A 33 10.70 -8.99 -4.29
C TYR A 33 10.29 -10.37 -4.77
N ALA A 34 9.39 -10.51 -5.74
CA ALA A 34 8.86 -11.84 -6.08
C ALA A 34 9.88 -12.76 -6.75
N THR A 35 10.90 -12.22 -7.43
CA THR A 35 11.94 -13.02 -8.10
C THR A 35 13.30 -12.94 -7.40
N THR A 36 13.36 -12.42 -6.17
CA THR A 36 14.61 -12.20 -5.43
C THR A 36 14.62 -12.99 -4.11
N GLU A 37 15.79 -13.07 -3.47
CA GLU A 37 15.94 -13.70 -2.14
C GLU A 37 15.10 -13.02 -1.04
N TRP A 38 14.58 -11.82 -1.33
CA TRP A 38 13.76 -11.03 -0.42
C TRP A 38 12.29 -11.45 -0.42
N GLN A 39 11.87 -12.37 -1.30
CA GLN A 39 10.48 -12.82 -1.42
C GLN A 39 9.89 -13.28 -0.08
N GLU A 40 10.59 -14.17 0.61
CA GLU A 40 10.14 -14.74 1.90
C GLU A 40 10.06 -13.64 2.97
N ARG A 41 11.09 -12.80 3.07
CA ARG A 41 11.15 -11.72 4.06
C ARG A 41 10.02 -10.72 3.84
N PHE A 42 9.80 -10.32 2.59
CA PHE A 42 8.71 -9.43 2.20
C PHE A 42 7.34 -10.01 2.59
N ARG A 43 7.10 -11.31 2.35
CA ARG A 43 5.85 -11.97 2.78
C ARG A 43 5.70 -12.00 4.29
N LEU A 44 6.75 -12.37 5.02
CA LEU A 44 6.73 -12.40 6.48
C LEU A 44 6.44 -11.01 7.07
N GLU A 45 7.08 -9.98 6.54
CA GLU A 45 6.83 -8.59 6.94
C GLU A 45 5.39 -8.16 6.60
N ALA A 46 4.87 -8.54 5.44
CA ALA A 46 3.48 -8.27 5.07
C ALA A 46 2.47 -8.94 6.02
N VAL A 47 2.66 -10.24 6.33
CA VAL A 47 1.80 -10.98 7.27
C VAL A 47 1.87 -10.38 8.68
N ALA A 48 3.05 -9.94 9.11
CA ALA A 48 3.23 -9.30 10.42
C ALA A 48 2.55 -7.92 10.50
N ALA A 49 2.56 -7.16 9.40
CA ALA A 49 2.01 -5.80 9.36
C ALA A 49 0.51 -5.73 9.02
N LEU A 50 -0.01 -6.71 8.27
CA LEU A 50 -1.36 -6.69 7.72
C LEU A 50 -2.20 -7.85 8.29
N PRO A 51 -3.21 -7.56 9.13
CA PRO A 51 -4.06 -8.59 9.71
C PRO A 51 -4.95 -9.23 8.64
N GLY A 52 -5.13 -10.55 8.71
CA GLY A 52 -6.02 -11.30 7.81
C GLY A 52 -5.34 -11.86 6.55
N LEU A 53 -4.02 -11.73 6.43
CA LEU A 53 -3.26 -12.47 5.42
C LEU A 53 -3.07 -13.94 5.82
N SER A 54 -3.04 -14.80 4.81
CA SER A 54 -2.67 -16.21 4.95
C SER A 54 -1.16 -16.37 5.15
N ASP A 55 -0.70 -17.56 5.52
CA ASP A 55 0.72 -17.87 5.76
C ASP A 55 1.61 -17.64 4.53
N SER A 56 1.07 -17.87 3.32
CA SER A 56 1.73 -17.66 2.03
C SER A 56 0.91 -16.76 1.12
N PRO A 57 0.84 -15.44 1.39
CA PRO A 57 -0.02 -14.53 0.64
C PRO A 57 0.57 -14.21 -0.74
N THR A 58 -0.30 -14.01 -1.72
CA THR A 58 0.10 -13.48 -3.03
C THR A 58 0.28 -11.96 -2.97
N LEU A 59 0.92 -11.36 -3.99
CA LEU A 59 1.05 -9.89 -4.07
C LEU A 59 -0.32 -9.19 -4.12
N ASP A 60 -1.34 -9.82 -4.70
CA ASP A 60 -2.70 -9.27 -4.70
C ASP A 60 -3.31 -9.32 -3.29
N ASP A 61 -3.15 -10.43 -2.56
CA ASP A 61 -3.63 -10.54 -1.18
C ASP A 61 -3.01 -9.44 -0.30
N ILE A 62 -1.70 -9.24 -0.41
CA ILE A 62 -0.96 -8.19 0.31
C ILE A 62 -1.52 -6.80 -0.05
N TYR A 63 -1.76 -6.56 -1.35
CA TYR A 63 -2.34 -5.30 -1.81
C TYR A 63 -3.76 -5.06 -1.26
N GLN A 64 -4.62 -6.08 -1.26
CA GLN A 64 -5.97 -5.97 -0.69
C GLN A 64 -5.92 -5.73 0.82
N ALA A 65 -5.11 -6.50 1.54
CA ALA A 65 -4.95 -6.33 2.99
C ALA A 65 -4.40 -4.94 3.33
N MET A 66 -3.48 -4.38 2.53
CA MET A 66 -3.02 -3.00 2.66
C MET A 66 -4.15 -1.98 2.48
N ARG A 67 -5.05 -2.18 1.51
CA ARG A 67 -6.24 -1.32 1.32
C ARG A 67 -7.18 -1.38 2.51
N HIS A 68 -7.42 -2.57 3.05
CA HIS A 68 -8.24 -2.77 4.24
C HIS A 68 -7.62 -2.12 5.47
N GLN A 69 -6.31 -2.29 5.68
CA GLN A 69 -5.57 -1.67 6.76
C GLN A 69 -5.64 -0.14 6.67
N ARG A 70 -5.47 0.44 5.47
CA ARG A 70 -5.67 1.88 5.23
C ARG A 70 -7.10 2.32 5.56
N ALA A 71 -8.11 1.58 5.11
CA ALA A 71 -9.51 1.91 5.39
C ALA A 71 -9.80 1.88 6.89
N ARG A 72 -9.23 0.89 7.59
CA ARG A 72 -9.30 0.79 9.05
C ARG A 72 -8.59 1.95 9.72
N LEU A 73 -7.36 2.30 9.33
CA LEU A 73 -6.62 3.44 9.88
C LEU A 73 -7.39 4.75 9.69
N LYS A 74 -7.99 4.98 8.51
CA LYS A 74 -8.86 6.13 8.26
C LYS A 74 -10.07 6.14 9.23
N SER A 75 -10.70 4.98 9.43
CA SER A 75 -11.90 4.85 10.26
C SER A 75 -11.61 4.90 11.76
N ASP A 76 -10.46 4.39 12.20
CA ASP A 76 -10.03 4.28 13.59
C ASP A 76 -9.42 5.58 14.13
N GLN A 77 -8.74 6.35 13.26
CA GLN A 77 -8.01 7.54 13.67
C GLN A 77 -8.68 8.89 13.32
N GLN A 78 -9.87 8.90 12.69
CA GLN A 78 -10.46 10.13 12.11
C GLN A 78 -9.45 10.97 11.28
N LEU A 79 -8.40 10.35 10.73
CA LEU A 79 -7.33 11.06 10.04
C LEU A 79 -7.85 11.60 8.70
N ALA A 80 -7.69 12.90 8.49
CA ALA A 80 -8.17 13.62 7.34
C ALA A 80 -7.69 12.98 6.03
N GLU A 81 -8.64 12.64 5.15
CA GLU A 81 -8.33 12.37 3.75
C GLU A 81 -7.90 13.67 3.06
N TRP A 82 -7.23 13.54 1.92
CA TRP A 82 -6.90 14.70 1.08
C TRP A 82 -8.22 15.30 0.59
N SER A 83 -8.78 16.27 1.31
CA SER A 83 -9.67 17.22 0.69
C SER A 83 -8.75 18.13 -0.12
N LEU A 84 -8.76 17.96 -1.43
CA LEU A 84 -8.23 18.95 -2.37
C LEU A 84 -9.12 20.21 -2.21
N GLY A 85 -8.88 20.97 -1.16
CA GLY A 85 -9.63 22.19 -0.82
C GLY A 85 -8.76 23.41 -1.10
N GLU A 86 -9.01 23.99 -2.29
CA GLU A 86 -8.77 25.36 -2.78
C GLU A 86 -7.36 25.98 -2.74
#